data_AF-A0A7C2LG39-F1
#
_entry.id   AF-A0A7C2LG39-F1
#
_cell.length_a   1.000
_cell.length_b   1.000
_cell.length_c   1.000
_cell.angle_alpha   90.00
_cell.angle_beta   90.00
_cell.angle_gamma   90.00
#
_symmetry.space_group_name_H-M   'P 1'
#
loop_
_entity.id
_entity.type
_entity.pdbx_description
1 polymer ?
#
loop_
_entity_poly.entity_id
_entity_poly.type
_entity_poly.pdbx_seq_one_letter_code
_entity_poly.pdbx_strand_id
1 'polypeptide(L)'
;MYLLADAKYSEVEMKAKQLSENIEKAREEVEHRKEVWREFLRKLMSEVEPAYIQILKYVDANGKISLRNLEDIEKASLDLYVGFRGVEPVLLDSHTQSGGERIVATLAFLLALQKHVKSPFRAVDEFDVHLDPLNRERMVKMLTATAKADPNVQYIIITPGYINVSDDANVIIVPKRKW
;
A
#
# COMPACT_ATOMS: atom_id res chain seq x y z
N MET A 1 -46.03 10.48 46.02
CA MET A 1 -44.75 9.75 46.00
C MET A 1 -44.76 8.62 44.95
N TYR A 2 -45.80 7.75 44.90
CA TYR A 2 -45.94 6.69 43.89
C TYR A 2 -46.02 7.18 42.43
N LEU A 3 -46.85 8.18 42.12
CA LEU A 3 -47.00 8.71 40.75
C LEU A 3 -45.70 9.29 40.15
N LEU A 4 -44.86 9.88 40.99
CA LEU A 4 -43.54 10.41 40.59
C LEU A 4 -42.55 9.28 40.30
N ALA A 5 -42.61 8.18 41.06
CA ALA A 5 -41.79 7.00 40.83
C ALA A 5 -42.21 6.28 39.55
N ASP A 6 -43.51 6.17 39.30
CA ASP A 6 -44.09 5.53 38.12
C ASP A 6 -43.78 6.31 36.82
N ALA A 7 -43.95 7.63 36.84
CA ALA A 7 -43.56 8.49 35.72
C ALA A 7 -42.07 8.40 35.41
N LYS A 8 -41.22 8.37 36.45
CA LYS A 8 -39.76 8.23 36.30
C LYS A 8 -39.35 6.85 35.79
N TYR A 9 -40.07 5.80 36.21
CA TYR A 9 -39.87 4.44 35.71
C TYR A 9 -40.20 4.34 34.21
N SER A 10 -41.36 4.86 33.80
CA SER A 10 -41.78 4.91 32.39
C SER A 10 -40.80 5.71 31.52
N GLU A 11 -40.28 6.83 32.02
CA GLU A 11 -39.26 7.62 31.31
C GLU A 11 -37.96 6.83 31.09
N VAL A 12 -37.49 6.12 32.10
CA VAL A 12 -36.28 5.28 32.01
C VAL A 12 -36.51 4.10 31.06
N GLU A 13 -37.69 3.48 31.10
CA GLU A 13 -38.05 2.38 30.20
C GLU A 13 -38.07 2.83 28.73
N MET A 14 -38.67 3.99 28.44
CA MET A 14 -38.64 4.58 27.10
C MET A 14 -37.21 4.89 26.65
N LYS A 15 -36.38 5.46 27.53
CA LYS A 15 -34.96 5.73 27.23
C LYS A 15 -34.17 4.45 26.97
N ALA A 16 -34.42 3.39 27.74
CA ALA A 16 -33.77 2.10 27.55
C ALA A 16 -34.16 1.46 26.21
N LYS A 17 -35.45 1.55 25.83
CA LYS A 17 -35.93 1.08 24.53
C LYS A 17 -35.30 1.86 23.38
N GLN A 18 -35.30 3.20 23.48
CA GLN A 18 -34.67 4.06 22.47
C GLN A 18 -33.17 3.77 22.33
N LEU A 19 -32.48 3.55 23.47
CA LEU A 19 -31.07 3.19 23.47
C LEU A 19 -30.84 1.84 22.76
N SER A 20 -31.66 0.83 23.04
CA SER A 20 -31.58 -0.47 22.37
C SER A 20 -31.78 -0.35 20.86
N GLU A 21 -32.76 0.43 20.41
CA GLU A 21 -33.00 0.69 18.98
C GLU A 21 -31.84 1.43 18.33
N ASN A 22 -31.24 2.40 19.03
CA ASN A 22 -30.10 3.15 18.54
C ASN A 22 -28.84 2.29 18.44
N ILE A 23 -28.61 1.39 19.41
CA ILE A 23 -27.49 0.44 19.39
C ILE A 23 -27.62 -0.49 18.18
N GLU A 24 -28.81 -1.00 17.89
CA GLU A 24 -29.01 -1.90 16.76
C GLU A 24 -28.75 -1.19 15.43
N LYS A 25 -29.32 0.02 15.24
CA LYS A 25 -29.06 0.85 14.06
C LYS A 25 -27.57 1.16 13.89
N ALA A 26 -26.90 1.55 14.97
CA ALA A 26 -25.46 1.83 14.92
C ALA A 26 -24.66 0.58 14.54
N ARG A 27 -25.06 -0.60 15.02
CA ARG A 27 -24.42 -1.86 14.67
C ARG A 27 -24.60 -2.21 13.19
N GLU A 28 -25.81 -2.05 12.67
CA GLU A 28 -26.11 -2.25 11.24
C GLU A 28 -25.29 -1.30 10.36
N GLU A 29 -25.20 -0.02 10.72
CA GLU A 29 -24.38 0.96 10.00
C GLU A 29 -22.89 0.60 10.00
N VAL A 30 -22.37 0.14 11.14
CA VAL A 30 -20.97 -0.30 11.24
C VAL A 30 -20.72 -1.50 10.33
N GLU A 31 -21.62 -2.48 10.33
CA GLU A 31 -21.44 -3.67 9.49
C GLU A 31 -21.53 -3.34 8.00
N HIS A 32 -22.45 -2.44 7.62
CA HIS A 32 -22.52 -1.95 6.24
C HIS A 32 -21.22 -1.26 5.81
N ARG A 33 -20.65 -0.38 6.64
CA ARG A 33 -19.37 0.28 6.34
C ARG A 33 -18.20 -0.70 6.26
N LYS A 34 -18.20 -1.75 7.09
CA LYS A 34 -17.21 -2.83 7.00
C LYS A 34 -17.30 -3.55 5.66
N GLU A 35 -18.50 -3.89 5.20
CA GLU A 35 -18.69 -4.54 3.89
C GLU A 35 -18.13 -3.68 2.76
N VAL A 36 -18.52 -2.40 2.70
CA VAL A 36 -18.04 -1.45 1.67
C VAL A 36 -16.51 -1.36 1.68
N TRP A 37 -15.89 -1.32 2.87
CA TRP A 37 -14.44 -1.31 3.01
C TRP A 37 -13.79 -2.62 2.53
N ARG A 38 -14.37 -3.79 2.87
CA ARG A 38 -13.89 -5.11 2.42
C ARG A 38 -13.94 -5.23 0.90
N GLU A 39 -15.04 -4.83 0.29
CA GLU A 39 -15.20 -4.83 -1.17
C GLU A 39 -14.19 -3.90 -1.85
N PHE A 40 -14.01 -2.68 -1.31
CA PHE A 40 -13.03 -1.73 -1.82
C PHE A 40 -11.61 -2.31 -1.79
N LEU A 41 -11.18 -2.91 -0.67
CA LEU A 41 -9.86 -3.51 -0.56
C LEU A 41 -9.66 -4.69 -1.53
N ARG A 42 -10.66 -5.57 -1.65
CA ARG A 42 -10.60 -6.70 -2.59
C ARG A 42 -10.46 -6.20 -4.03
N LYS A 43 -11.24 -5.19 -4.40
CA LYS A 43 -11.15 -4.57 -5.73
C LYS A 43 -9.78 -3.95 -5.96
N LEU A 44 -9.30 -3.11 -5.03
CA LEU A 44 -7.99 -2.47 -5.13
C LEU A 44 -6.88 -3.51 -5.29
N MET A 45 -6.88 -4.57 -4.48
CA MET A 45 -5.85 -5.62 -4.59
C MET A 45 -5.95 -6.42 -5.89
N SER A 46 -7.15 -6.64 -6.44
CA SER A 46 -7.31 -7.29 -7.75
C SER A 46 -6.71 -6.48 -8.91
N GLU A 47 -6.61 -5.15 -8.77
CA GLU A 47 -5.99 -4.25 -9.75
C GLU A 47 -4.47 -4.09 -9.49
N VAL A 48 -4.07 -4.05 -8.22
CA VAL A 48 -2.68 -3.85 -7.79
C VAL A 48 -1.82 -5.10 -7.95
N GLU A 49 -2.35 -6.30 -7.66
CA GLU A 49 -1.57 -7.55 -7.71
C GLU A 49 -0.98 -7.83 -9.11
N PRO A 50 -1.72 -7.72 -10.22
CA PRO A 50 -1.14 -7.88 -11.56
C PRO A 50 -0.04 -6.86 -11.84
N ALA A 51 -0.21 -5.61 -11.41
CA ALA A 51 0.81 -4.58 -11.59
C ALA A 51 2.06 -4.87 -10.76
N TYR A 52 1.90 -5.32 -9.52
CA TYR A 52 2.99 -5.74 -8.64
C TYR A 52 3.81 -6.87 -9.26
N ILE A 53 3.14 -7.93 -9.75
CA ILE A 53 3.79 -9.06 -10.42
C ILE A 53 4.55 -8.60 -11.68
N GLN A 54 3.95 -7.72 -12.50
CA GLN A 54 4.62 -7.19 -13.69
C GLN A 54 5.87 -6.38 -13.35
N ILE A 55 5.82 -5.56 -12.30
CA ILE A 55 6.95 -4.74 -11.86
C ILE A 55 8.09 -5.64 -11.32
N LEU A 56 7.76 -6.68 -10.55
CA LEU A 56 8.74 -7.66 -10.05
C LEU A 56 9.45 -8.43 -11.17
N LYS A 57 8.78 -8.70 -12.30
CA LYS A 57 9.40 -9.37 -13.44
C LYS A 57 10.60 -8.61 -14.02
N TYR A 58 10.64 -7.28 -13.91
CA TYR A 58 11.80 -6.50 -14.39
C TYR A 58 13.11 -6.83 -13.66
N VAL A 59 13.01 -7.35 -12.44
CA VAL A 59 14.13 -7.73 -11.56
C VAL A 59 14.25 -9.24 -11.38
N ASP A 60 13.63 -10.03 -12.26
CA ASP A 60 13.62 -11.51 -12.21
C ASP A 60 13.04 -12.03 -10.88
N ALA A 61 11.92 -11.42 -10.46
CA ALA A 61 11.17 -11.81 -9.28
C ALA A 61 9.70 -12.06 -9.61
N ASN A 62 9.03 -12.79 -8.73
CA ASN A 62 7.60 -13.03 -8.74
C ASN A 62 7.02 -12.74 -7.35
N GLY A 63 5.71 -12.57 -7.25
CA GLY A 63 5.07 -12.26 -5.99
C GLY A 63 3.57 -12.53 -5.98
N LYS A 64 2.97 -12.34 -4.81
CA LYS A 64 1.53 -12.45 -4.57
C LYS A 64 1.14 -11.52 -3.44
N ILE A 65 -0.10 -11.06 -3.43
CA ILE A 65 -0.66 -10.25 -2.35
C ILE A 65 -1.79 -11.05 -1.70
N SER A 66 -1.85 -11.03 -0.36
CA SER A 66 -2.91 -11.69 0.38
C SER A 66 -3.52 -10.75 1.41
N LEU A 67 -4.85 -10.68 1.44
CA LEU A 67 -5.60 -10.01 2.50
C LEU A 67 -6.08 -11.06 3.50
N ARG A 68 -5.79 -10.86 4.79
CA ARG A 68 -6.23 -11.74 5.88
C ARG A 68 -7.09 -11.01 6.88
N ASN A 69 -7.98 -11.75 7.56
CA ASN A 69 -8.79 -11.28 8.68
C ASN A 69 -9.63 -10.02 8.39
N LEU A 70 -10.16 -9.88 7.17
CA LEU A 70 -10.95 -8.72 6.78
C LEU A 70 -12.26 -8.54 7.58
N GLU A 71 -12.72 -9.57 8.31
CA GLU A 71 -13.93 -9.45 9.13
C GLU A 71 -13.75 -8.54 10.36
N ASP A 72 -12.51 -8.39 10.80
CA ASP A 72 -12.13 -7.56 11.94
C ASP A 72 -11.06 -6.55 11.51
N ILE A 73 -11.46 -5.27 11.42
CA ILE A 73 -10.59 -4.17 10.98
C ILE A 73 -9.29 -4.13 11.81
N GLU A 74 -9.35 -4.45 13.11
CA GLU A 74 -8.17 -4.41 13.99
C GLU A 74 -7.20 -5.57 13.73
N LYS A 75 -7.71 -6.71 13.23
CA LYS A 75 -6.89 -7.88 12.91
C LYS A 75 -6.56 -8.00 11.42
N ALA A 76 -7.13 -7.13 10.60
CA ALA A 76 -6.93 -7.13 9.17
C ALA A 76 -5.46 -6.92 8.82
N SER A 77 -4.94 -7.75 7.93
CA SER A 77 -3.54 -7.68 7.52
C SER A 77 -3.39 -7.85 6.01
N LEU A 78 -2.35 -7.21 5.50
CA LEU A 78 -1.89 -7.31 4.12
C LEU A 78 -0.54 -8.01 4.15
N ASP A 79 -0.46 -9.15 3.47
CA ASP A 79 0.79 -9.85 3.26
C ASP A 79 1.26 -9.67 1.83
N LEU A 80 2.55 -9.37 1.71
CA LEU A 80 3.26 -9.44 0.45
C LEU A 80 4.06 -10.73 0.43
N TYR A 81 3.99 -11.44 -0.68
CA TYR A 81 4.84 -12.59 -0.96
C TYR A 81 5.78 -12.23 -2.10
N VAL A 82 7.03 -12.67 -1.99
CA VAL A 82 8.05 -12.44 -3.01
C VAL A 82 8.97 -13.64 -3.14
N GLY A 83 9.35 -13.94 -4.38
CA GLY A 83 10.33 -14.95 -4.73
C GLY A 83 11.27 -14.39 -5.79
N PHE A 84 12.58 -14.46 -5.56
CA PHE A 84 13.60 -13.97 -6.50
C PHE A 84 14.24 -15.15 -7.23
N ARG A 85 14.66 -14.93 -8.48
CA ARG A 85 15.45 -15.91 -9.27
C ARG A 85 14.77 -17.28 -9.40
N GLY A 86 13.46 -17.28 -9.66
CA GLY A 86 12.68 -18.50 -9.86
C GLY A 86 12.34 -19.28 -8.59
N VAL A 87 12.65 -18.75 -7.40
CA VAL A 87 12.19 -19.32 -6.12
C VAL A 87 10.68 -19.02 -5.95
N GLU A 88 9.95 -19.98 -5.37
CA GLU A 88 8.54 -19.81 -5.02
C GLU A 88 8.33 -18.61 -4.09
N PRO A 89 7.30 -17.77 -4.31
CA PRO A 89 7.03 -16.63 -3.45
C PRO A 89 6.77 -17.02 -2.00
N VAL A 90 7.60 -16.54 -1.09
CA VAL A 90 7.44 -16.70 0.36
C VAL A 90 7.02 -15.38 0.99
N LEU A 91 6.49 -15.42 2.21
CA LEU A 91 6.09 -14.22 2.93
C LEU A 91 7.28 -13.26 3.04
N LEU A 92 7.03 -11.99 2.70
CA LEU A 92 7.98 -10.91 2.80
C LEU A 92 8.27 -10.63 4.27
N ASP A 93 9.42 -11.10 4.74
CA ASP A 93 9.84 -11.00 6.13
C ASP A 93 11.36 -10.82 6.22
N SER A 94 11.79 -10.18 7.30
CA SER A 94 13.19 -10.02 7.72
C SER A 94 13.96 -11.33 7.87
N HIS A 95 13.28 -12.44 8.11
CA HIS A 95 13.89 -13.75 8.30
C HIS A 95 14.18 -14.51 6.99
N THR A 96 13.47 -14.18 5.91
CA THR A 96 13.47 -14.95 4.66
C THR A 96 14.13 -14.20 3.50
N GLN A 97 14.14 -12.86 3.51
CA GLN A 97 14.75 -12.04 2.47
C GLN A 97 15.91 -11.19 2.99
N SER A 98 16.89 -10.93 2.12
CA SER A 98 17.91 -9.93 2.39
C SER A 98 17.30 -8.52 2.52
N GLY A 99 18.00 -7.61 3.20
CA GLY A 99 17.55 -6.22 3.34
C GLY A 99 17.27 -5.53 2.00
N GLY A 100 18.11 -5.79 0.98
CA GLY A 100 17.93 -5.25 -0.36
C GLY A 100 16.71 -5.82 -1.09
N GLU A 101 16.49 -7.13 -1.01
CA GLU A 101 15.31 -7.79 -1.59
C GLU A 101 14.01 -7.28 -0.97
N ARG A 102 14.02 -7.03 0.35
CA ARG A 102 12.87 -6.43 1.04
C ARG A 102 12.53 -5.05 0.52
N ILE A 103 13.54 -4.21 0.31
CA ILE A 103 13.35 -2.86 -0.22
C ILE A 103 12.82 -2.93 -1.66
N VAL A 104 13.39 -3.80 -2.50
CA VAL A 104 12.93 -3.99 -3.88
C VAL A 104 11.47 -4.44 -3.93
N ALA A 105 11.08 -5.44 -3.14
CA ALA A 105 9.70 -5.93 -3.08
C ALA A 105 8.73 -4.85 -2.57
N THR A 106 9.12 -4.12 -1.53
CA THR A 106 8.31 -3.02 -0.98
C THR A 106 8.12 -1.91 -2.01
N LEU A 107 9.19 -1.50 -2.69
CA LEU A 107 9.12 -0.48 -3.73
C LEU A 107 8.26 -0.94 -4.92
N ALA A 108 8.36 -2.20 -5.33
CA ALA A 108 7.51 -2.76 -6.39
C ALA A 108 6.02 -2.65 -6.02
N PHE A 109 5.67 -2.93 -4.76
CA PHE A 109 4.29 -2.78 -4.28
C PHE A 109 3.85 -1.31 -4.26
N LEU A 110 4.69 -0.39 -3.80
CA LEU A 110 4.38 1.05 -3.82
C LEU A 110 4.19 1.58 -5.26
N LEU A 111 5.03 1.16 -6.20
CA LEU A 111 4.87 1.50 -7.62
C LEU A 111 3.60 0.92 -8.23
N ALA A 112 3.20 -0.29 -7.83
CA ALA A 112 1.94 -0.88 -8.27
C ALA A 112 0.74 -0.06 -7.77
N LEU A 113 0.75 0.35 -6.50
CA LEU A 113 -0.27 1.24 -5.91
C LEU A 113 -0.33 2.60 -6.60
N GLN A 114 0.82 3.11 -7.05
CA GLN A 114 0.89 4.41 -7.72
C GLN A 114 0.04 4.46 -9.00
N LYS A 115 -0.29 3.34 -9.66
CA LYS A 115 -1.21 3.36 -10.81
C LYS A 115 -2.60 3.92 -10.49
N HIS A 116 -3.03 3.88 -9.23
CA HIS A 116 -4.32 4.43 -8.78
C HIS A 116 -4.23 5.91 -8.37
N VAL A 117 -3.04 6.51 -8.40
CA VAL A 117 -2.85 7.93 -8.09
C VAL A 117 -3.09 8.76 -9.34
N LYS A 118 -4.04 9.71 -9.25
CA LYS A 118 -4.47 10.57 -10.38
C LYS A 118 -3.45 11.64 -10.81
N SER A 119 -2.36 11.81 -10.06
CA SER A 119 -1.36 12.85 -10.35
C SER A 119 -0.63 12.54 -11.67
N PRO A 120 -0.44 13.53 -12.56
CA PRO A 120 0.39 13.37 -13.75
C PRO A 120 1.90 13.39 -13.42
N PHE A 121 2.28 13.76 -12.20
CA PHE A 121 3.67 13.76 -11.74
C PHE A 121 3.86 12.79 -10.57
N ARG A 122 4.99 12.08 -10.56
CA ARG A 122 5.42 11.21 -9.46
C ARG A 122 6.86 11.54 -9.10
N ALA A 123 7.10 11.90 -7.85
CA ALA A 123 8.44 12.11 -7.32
C ALA A 123 8.85 10.92 -6.45
N VAL A 124 10.05 10.41 -6.65
CA VAL A 124 10.66 9.33 -5.85
C VAL A 124 11.97 9.87 -5.29
N ASP A 125 12.08 9.92 -3.97
CA ASP A 125 13.25 10.45 -3.26
C ASP A 125 13.85 9.38 -2.34
N GLU A 126 15.15 9.50 -2.05
CA GLU A 126 15.94 8.68 -1.12
C GLU A 126 15.83 7.15 -1.28
N PHE A 127 15.41 6.66 -2.43
CA PHE A 127 15.17 5.24 -2.65
C PHE A 127 16.46 4.40 -2.49
N ASP A 128 17.62 4.94 -2.85
CA ASP A 128 18.89 4.20 -2.94
C ASP A 128 19.83 4.35 -1.73
N VAL A 129 19.44 5.09 -0.68
CA VAL A 129 20.34 5.56 0.40
C VAL A 129 20.93 4.42 1.25
N HIS A 130 20.33 3.23 1.23
CA HIS A 130 20.79 2.06 2.01
C HIS A 130 20.98 0.80 1.16
N LEU A 131 21.14 0.95 -0.15
CA LEU A 131 21.28 -0.16 -1.08
C LEU A 131 22.70 -0.37 -1.55
N ASP A 132 23.11 -1.64 -1.63
CA ASP A 132 24.29 -2.04 -2.37
C ASP A 132 24.15 -1.71 -3.88
N PRO A 133 25.25 -1.66 -4.63
CA PRO A 133 25.23 -1.31 -6.05
C PRO A 133 24.31 -2.18 -6.91
N LEU A 134 24.22 -3.49 -6.62
CA LEU A 134 23.41 -4.44 -7.38
C LEU A 134 21.90 -4.17 -7.20
N ASN A 135 21.47 -3.98 -5.96
CA ASN A 135 20.08 -3.67 -5.66
C ASN A 135 19.72 -2.26 -6.16
N ARG A 136 20.64 -1.30 -6.09
CA ARG A 136 20.45 0.04 -6.65
C ARG A 136 20.17 -0.02 -8.16
N GLU A 137 20.96 -0.80 -8.90
CA GLU A 137 20.75 -1.01 -10.34
C GLU A 137 19.36 -1.63 -10.63
N ARG A 138 18.97 -2.64 -9.85
CA ARG A 138 17.63 -3.26 -9.94
C ARG A 138 16.52 -2.23 -9.72
N MET A 139 16.66 -1.35 -8.74
CA MET A 139 15.67 -0.31 -8.46
C MET A 139 15.57 0.73 -9.58
N VAL A 140 16.71 1.20 -10.10
CA VAL A 140 16.73 2.14 -11.23
C VAL A 140 16.08 1.50 -12.46
N LYS A 141 16.37 0.23 -12.74
CA LYS A 141 15.73 -0.51 -13.83
C LYS A 141 14.22 -0.59 -13.66
N MET A 142 13.76 -0.91 -12.44
CA MET A 142 12.34 -1.01 -12.12
C MET A 142 11.62 0.34 -12.25
N LEU A 143 12.19 1.42 -11.72
CA LEU A 143 11.65 2.77 -11.83
C LEU A 143 11.58 3.24 -13.28
N THR A 144 12.65 3.04 -14.05
CA THR A 144 12.72 3.44 -15.45
C THR A 144 11.72 2.65 -16.31
N ALA A 145 11.61 1.34 -16.08
CA ALA A 145 10.64 0.50 -16.79
C ALA A 145 9.19 0.89 -16.45
N THR A 146 8.92 1.20 -15.19
CA THR A 146 7.59 1.67 -14.75
C THR A 146 7.24 3.02 -15.38
N ALA A 147 8.18 3.96 -15.41
CA ALA A 147 8.00 5.27 -16.05
C ALA A 147 7.74 5.14 -17.56
N LYS A 148 8.46 4.25 -18.24
CA LYS A 148 8.26 3.99 -19.68
C LYS A 148 6.94 3.30 -19.99
N ALA A 149 6.39 2.54 -19.05
CA ALA A 149 5.13 1.82 -19.24
C ALA A 149 3.89 2.74 -19.19
N ASP A 150 4.01 3.95 -18.65
CA ASP A 150 2.92 4.92 -18.56
C ASP A 150 3.33 6.29 -19.15
N PRO A 151 3.09 6.53 -20.44
CA PRO A 151 3.51 7.76 -21.11
C PRO A 151 2.76 9.02 -20.64
N ASN A 152 1.66 8.86 -19.89
CA ASN A 152 0.87 10.00 -19.40
C ASN A 152 1.40 10.55 -18.06
N VAL A 153 2.46 9.94 -17.53
CA VAL A 153 2.98 10.24 -16.20
C VAL A 153 4.45 10.62 -16.29
N GLN A 154 4.79 11.77 -15.73
CA GLN A 154 6.18 12.19 -15.57
C GLN A 154 6.74 11.74 -14.22
N TYR A 155 7.86 11.03 -14.27
CA TYR A 155 8.62 10.62 -13.08
C TYR A 155 9.78 11.58 -12.82
N ILE A 156 9.94 11.98 -11.56
CA ILE A 156 11.07 12.76 -11.04
C ILE A 156 11.76 11.87 -10.02
N ILE A 157 13.01 11.51 -10.29
CA ILE A 157 13.79 10.64 -9.42
C ILE A 157 14.89 11.48 -8.78
N ILE A 158 14.90 11.53 -7.45
CA ILE A 158 15.84 12.29 -6.65
C ILE A 158 16.74 11.29 -5.93
N THR A 159 18.03 11.42 -6.14
CA THR A 159 19.04 10.56 -5.52
C THR A 159 20.34 11.34 -5.30
N PRO A 160 21.05 11.12 -4.17
CA PRO A 160 22.38 11.67 -3.97
C PRO A 160 23.45 10.93 -4.80
N GLY A 161 23.15 9.75 -5.33
CA GLY A 161 24.09 8.90 -6.06
C GLY A 161 24.09 9.14 -7.57
N TYR A 162 25.22 8.84 -8.21
CA TYR A 162 25.26 8.74 -9.66
C TYR A 162 24.51 7.48 -10.11
N ILE A 163 23.48 7.66 -10.92
CA ILE A 163 22.73 6.58 -11.56
C ILE A 163 23.04 6.60 -13.05
N ASN A 164 23.24 5.41 -13.62
CA ASN A 164 23.38 5.27 -15.06
C ASN A 164 21.98 5.28 -15.67
N VAL A 165 21.59 6.41 -16.26
CA VAL A 165 20.25 6.59 -16.84
C VAL A 165 20.34 6.45 -18.34
N SER A 166 19.36 5.77 -18.95
CA SER A 166 19.24 5.68 -20.41
C SER A 166 19.04 7.06 -21.04
N ASP A 167 19.41 7.21 -22.32
CA ASP A 167 19.34 8.47 -23.08
C ASP A 167 17.96 9.16 -23.11
N ASP A 168 16.89 8.44 -22.76
CA ASP A 168 15.51 8.96 -22.74
C ASP A 168 15.17 9.80 -21.49
N ALA A 169 16.14 10.06 -20.59
CA ALA A 169 15.91 10.78 -19.34
C ALA A 169 16.67 12.11 -19.27
N ASN A 170 16.02 13.15 -18.76
CA ASN A 170 16.66 14.42 -18.45
C ASN A 170 17.33 14.34 -17.08
N VAL A 171 18.63 14.62 -17.02
CA VAL A 171 19.41 14.61 -15.77
C VAL A 171 19.66 16.04 -15.29
N ILE A 172 19.21 16.35 -14.07
CA ILE A 172 19.45 17.63 -13.40
C ILE A 172 20.43 17.41 -12.27
N ILE A 173 21.62 18.02 -12.36
CA ILE A 173 22.66 17.93 -11.33
C ILE A 173 22.61 19.18 -10.44
N VAL A 174 22.42 18.98 -9.14
CA VAL A 174 22.40 20.06 -8.14
C VAL A 174 23.71 20.04 -7.34
N PRO A 175 24.69 20.91 -7.64
CA PRO A 175 25.96 20.94 -6.92
C PRO A 175 25.80 21.57 -5.53
N LYS A 176 26.43 20.97 -4.52
CA LYS A 176 26.49 21.57 -3.18
C LYS A 176 27.41 22.80 -3.20
N ARG A 177 26.83 24.01 -3.11
CA ARG A 177 27.61 25.23 -2.84
C ARG A 177 28.11 25.19 -1.40
N LYS A 178 29.43 25.21 -1.21
CA LYS A 178 30.03 25.55 0.09
C LYS A 178 29.96 27.07 0.21
N TRP A 179 29.26 27.54 1.25
CA TRP A 179 29.36 28.92 1.72
C TRP A 179 30.57 29.04 2.65
#